data_AF-A0A0Q5VEP9-F1
#
_entry.id   AF-A0A0Q5VEP9-F1
#
_cell.length_a   1.000
_cell.length_b   1.000
_cell.length_c   1.000
_cell.angle_alpha   90.00
_cell.angle_beta   90.00
_cell.angle_gamma   90.00
#
_symmetry.space_group_name_H-M   'P 1'
#
loop_
_entity.id
_entity.type
_entity.pdbx_description
1 polymer ?
#
loop_
_entity_poly.entity_id
_entity_poly.type
_entity_poly.pdbx_seq_one_letter_code
_entity_poly.pdbx_strand_id
1 'polypeptide(L)'
;MLTRIADDDAFAPDLLIHEIRSILLSAERRGRISSDLIFSGMARLRALPLQLSGPGDDFEVVRLSREYQLSAYDAAYLALATLEQLELATLDRKLATAARRESVKVLGPLANGD
;
A
#
# COMPACT_ATOMS: atom_id res chain seq x y z
N MET A 1 -8.81 6.47 7.34
CA MET A 1 -8.14 5.61 6.34
C MET A 1 -8.93 4.32 6.11
N LEU A 2 -9.32 3.58 7.16
CA LEU A 2 -10.20 2.39 7.04
C LEU A 2 -11.64 2.68 6.57
N THR A 3 -12.13 3.92 6.71
CA THR A 3 -13.52 4.29 6.43
C THR A 3 -13.86 4.51 4.94
N ARG A 4 -12.90 4.32 4.02
CA ARG A 4 -13.10 4.53 2.56
C ARG A 4 -12.89 3.29 1.70
N ILE A 5 -12.78 2.11 2.32
CA ILE A 5 -12.76 0.81 1.61
C ILE A 5 -14.19 0.29 1.37
N ALA A 6 -15.22 1.07 1.74
CA ALA A 6 -16.60 0.58 1.79
C ALA A 6 -17.38 0.71 0.47
N ASP A 7 -16.95 1.56 -0.47
CA ASP A 7 -17.77 1.93 -1.65
C ASP A 7 -17.11 1.62 -3.01
N ASP A 8 -15.80 1.37 -3.09
CA ASP A 8 -15.06 1.06 -4.33
C ASP A 8 -14.15 -0.17 -4.13
N ASP A 9 -13.97 -1.01 -5.16
CA ASP A 9 -13.03 -2.14 -5.15
C ASP A 9 -11.60 -1.61 -4.89
N ALA A 10 -11.02 -1.98 -3.74
CA ALA A 10 -9.68 -1.55 -3.38
C ALA A 10 -8.64 -2.50 -3.97
N PHE A 11 -7.51 -1.95 -4.45
CA PHE A 11 -6.40 -2.72 -5.00
C PHE A 11 -5.13 -2.50 -4.18
N ALA A 12 -4.31 -3.54 -4.05
CA ALA A 12 -2.97 -3.45 -3.51
C ALA A 12 -2.05 -4.51 -4.11
N PRO A 13 -0.73 -4.27 -4.18
CA PRO A 13 0.22 -5.34 -4.42
C PRO A 13 0.13 -6.42 -3.33
N ASP A 14 0.39 -7.67 -3.69
CA ASP A 14 0.44 -8.80 -2.75
C ASP A 14 1.47 -8.60 -1.61
N LEU A 15 2.45 -7.74 -1.85
CA LEU A 15 3.40 -7.22 -0.88
C LEU A 15 2.74 -6.68 0.39
N LEU A 16 1.56 -6.05 0.29
CA LEU A 16 0.83 -5.52 1.46
C LEU A 16 0.63 -6.60 2.53
N ILE A 17 0.37 -7.85 2.11
CA ILE A 17 0.19 -8.97 3.03
C ILE A 17 1.47 -9.23 3.84
N HIS A 18 2.63 -9.10 3.22
CA HIS A 18 3.92 -9.27 3.89
C HIS A 18 4.24 -8.09 4.81
N GLU A 19 3.88 -6.87 4.42
CA GLU A 19 4.01 -5.68 5.28
C GLU A 19 3.17 -5.80 6.54
N ILE A 20 1.89 -6.19 6.42
CA ILE A 20 1.00 -6.38 7.57
C ILE A 20 1.52 -7.51 8.48
N ARG A 21 1.96 -8.64 7.91
CA ARG A 21 2.59 -9.72 8.71
C ARG A 21 3.80 -9.21 9.49
N SER A 22 4.68 -8.44 8.84
CA SER A 22 5.87 -7.87 9.47
C SER A 22 5.50 -6.92 10.61
N ILE A 23 4.51 -6.05 10.41
CA ILE A 23 4.00 -5.12 11.44
C ILE A 23 3.46 -5.90 12.65
N LEU A 24 2.61 -6.90 12.43
CA LEU A 24 2.01 -7.72 13.49
C LEU A 24 3.08 -8.49 14.28
N LEU A 25 3.99 -9.18 13.59
CA LEU A 25 5.09 -9.91 14.24
C LEU A 25 6.03 -8.97 15.00
N SER A 26 6.32 -7.78 14.46
CA SER A 26 7.12 -6.78 15.15
C SER A 26 6.42 -6.21 16.39
N ALA A 27 5.10 -6.05 16.34
CA ALA A 27 4.30 -5.63 17.50
C ALA A 27 4.30 -6.70 18.62
N GLU A 28 4.14 -7.98 18.25
CA GLU A 28 4.19 -9.10 19.19
C GLU A 28 5.58 -9.23 19.85
N ARG A 29 6.66 -9.21 19.06
CA ARG A 29 8.04 -9.26 19.60
C ARG A 29 8.35 -8.13 20.57
N ARG A 30 7.65 -7.01 20.44
CA ARG A 30 7.76 -5.84 21.34
C ARG A 30 6.76 -5.87 22.50
N GLY A 31 6.02 -6.97 22.68
CA GLY A 31 5.04 -7.16 23.75
C GLY A 31 3.80 -6.26 23.64
N ARG A 32 3.51 -5.69 22.46
CA ARG A 32 2.39 -4.74 22.27
C ARG A 32 1.06 -5.41 21.97
N ILE A 33 1.10 -6.63 21.43
CA ILE A 33 -0.07 -7.46 21.13
C ILE A 33 0.23 -8.90 21.51
N SER A 34 -0.80 -9.69 21.76
CA SER A 34 -0.72 -11.12 21.98
C SER A 34 -0.74 -11.91 20.66
N SER A 35 -0.32 -13.17 20.69
CA SER A 35 -0.25 -14.03 19.50
C SER A 35 -1.62 -14.28 18.84
N ASP A 36 -2.70 -14.33 19.63
CA ASP A 36 -4.08 -14.45 19.11
C ASP A 36 -4.53 -13.22 18.31
N LEU A 37 -3.97 -12.04 18.60
CA LEU A 37 -4.25 -10.82 17.83
C LEU A 37 -3.61 -10.85 16.44
N ILE A 38 -2.55 -11.63 16.21
CA ILE A 38 -1.94 -11.77 14.88
C ILE A 38 -2.92 -12.46 13.93
N PHE A 39 -3.40 -13.64 14.30
CA PHE A 39 -4.28 -14.44 13.44
C PHE A 39 -5.62 -13.77 13.21
N SER A 40 -6.22 -13.19 14.26
CA SER A 40 -7.46 -12.42 14.12
C SER A 40 -7.28 -11.15 13.28
N GLY A 41 -6.13 -10.47 13.39
CA GLY A 41 -5.77 -9.34 12.52
C GLY A 41 -5.66 -9.74 11.05
N MET A 42 -4.98 -10.86 10.77
CA MET A 42 -4.87 -11.39 9.41
C MET A 42 -6.23 -11.83 8.85
N ALA A 43 -7.09 -12.45 9.66
CA ALA A 43 -8.44 -12.83 9.24
C ALA A 43 -9.28 -11.60 8.86
N ARG A 44 -9.18 -10.51 9.62
CA ARG A 44 -9.85 -9.24 9.30
C ARG A 44 -9.34 -8.64 7.99
N LEU A 45 -8.03 -8.62 7.77
CA LEU A 45 -7.43 -8.14 6.52
C LEU A 45 -7.97 -8.92 5.31
N ARG A 46 -8.08 -10.25 5.43
CA ARG A 46 -8.59 -11.13 4.37
C ARG A 46 -10.09 -10.99 4.10
N ALA A 47 -10.84 -10.42 5.04
CA ALA A 47 -12.27 -10.16 4.88
C ALA A 47 -12.56 -8.79 4.23
N LEU A 48 -11.54 -7.95 4.02
CA LEU A 48 -11.72 -6.70 3.28
C LEU A 48 -11.95 -6.98 1.79
N PRO A 49 -12.77 -6.17 1.09
CA PRO A 49 -12.92 -6.22 -0.36
C PRO A 49 -11.66 -5.63 -1.04
N LEU A 50 -10.55 -6.32 -0.88
CA LEU A 50 -9.23 -5.93 -1.39
C LEU A 50 -8.78 -6.96 -2.44
N GLN A 51 -8.63 -6.49 -3.67
CA GLN A 51 -8.01 -7.27 -4.73
C GLN A 51 -6.49 -7.14 -4.64
N LEU A 52 -5.83 -8.29 -4.48
CA LEU A 52 -4.37 -8.34 -4.49
C LEU A 52 -3.87 -8.59 -5.90
N SER A 53 -3.04 -7.68 -6.39
CA SER A 53 -2.32 -7.83 -7.64
C SER A 53 -0.94 -8.45 -7.38
N GLY A 54 -0.39 -9.12 -8.39
CA GLY A 54 0.95 -9.72 -8.29
C GLY A 54 2.07 -8.67 -8.18
N PRO A 55 3.33 -9.04 -8.48
CA PRO A 55 4.50 -8.19 -8.23
C PRO A 55 4.55 -6.87 -9.03
N GLY A 56 3.63 -6.67 -9.98
CA GLY A 56 3.65 -5.55 -10.92
C GLY A 56 4.49 -5.84 -12.16
N ASP A 57 4.58 -4.87 -13.06
CA ASP A 57 5.48 -4.94 -14.22
C ASP A 57 6.92 -4.64 -13.80
N ASP A 58 7.84 -5.57 -14.06
CA ASP A 58 9.24 -5.47 -13.62
C ASP A 58 9.92 -4.19 -14.11
N PHE A 59 9.66 -3.80 -15.36
CA PHE A 59 10.30 -2.63 -15.96
C PHE A 59 9.73 -1.33 -15.39
N GLU A 60 8.42 -1.27 -15.20
CA GLU A 60 7.75 -0.09 -14.68
C GLU A 60 8.10 0.16 -13.21
N VAL A 61 8.14 -0.89 -12.39
CA VAL A 61 8.58 -0.80 -11.00
C VAL A 61 10.02 -0.29 -10.92
N VAL A 62 10.93 -0.80 -11.77
CA VAL A 62 12.32 -0.33 -11.83
C VAL A 62 12.41 1.11 -12.34
N ARG A 63 11.64 1.50 -13.35
CA ARG A 63 11.59 2.87 -13.88
C ARG A 63 11.20 3.84 -12.77
N LEU A 64 10.05 3.62 -12.14
CA LEU A 64 9.51 4.47 -11.08
C LEU A 64 10.43 4.53 -9.86
N SER A 65 11.03 3.40 -9.48
CA SER A 65 12.02 3.33 -8.39
C SER A 65 13.21 4.26 -8.67
N ARG A 66 13.76 4.22 -9.89
CA ARG A 66 14.92 5.04 -10.26
C ARG A 66 14.57 6.51 -10.44
N GLU A 67 13.45 6.80 -11.08
CA GLU A 67 13.01 8.15 -11.40
C GLU A 67 12.67 8.96 -10.14
N TYR A 68 11.96 8.34 -9.20
CA TYR A 68 11.51 8.99 -7.97
C TYR A 68 12.32 8.59 -6.73
N GLN A 69 13.38 7.80 -6.92
CA GLN A 69 14.23 7.24 -5.86
C GLN A 69 13.42 6.43 -4.82
N LEU A 70 12.31 5.85 -5.23
CA LEU A 70 11.46 5.02 -4.38
C LEU A 70 12.12 3.67 -4.11
N SER A 71 11.75 3.03 -3.01
CA SER A 71 12.01 1.60 -2.88
C SER A 71 11.19 0.85 -3.94
N ALA A 72 11.64 -0.34 -4.36
CA ALA A 72 10.86 -1.17 -5.28
C ALA A 72 9.47 -1.51 -4.72
N TYR A 73 9.35 -1.55 -3.40
CA TYR A 73 8.09 -1.75 -2.68
C TYR A 73 7.13 -0.58 -2.87
N ASP A 74 7.58 0.66 -2.62
CA ASP A 74 6.76 1.85 -2.83
C ASP A 74 6.42 2.05 -4.31
N ALA A 75 7.37 1.74 -5.19
CA ALA A 75 7.16 1.82 -6.64
C ALA A 75 6.12 0.80 -7.13
N ALA A 76 5.99 -0.38 -6.51
CA ALA A 76 4.94 -1.35 -6.86
C ALA A 76 3.54 -0.80 -6.59
N TYR A 77 3.34 -0.05 -5.51
CA TYR A 77 2.07 0.64 -5.25
C TYR A 77 1.76 1.70 -6.31
N LEU A 78 2.76 2.49 -6.70
CA LEU A 78 2.58 3.52 -7.73
C LEU A 78 2.33 2.91 -9.11
N ALA A 79 3.09 1.87 -9.50
CA ALA A 79 2.91 1.15 -10.75
C ALA A 79 1.50 0.58 -10.87
N LEU A 80 0.99 -0.03 -9.79
CA LEU A 80 -0.37 -0.58 -9.77
C LEU A 80 -1.42 0.54 -9.89
N ALA A 81 -1.28 1.64 -9.16
CA ALA A 81 -2.21 2.76 -9.24
C ALA A 81 -2.23 3.38 -10.66
N THR A 82 -1.08 3.51 -11.30
CA THR A 82 -0.97 3.99 -12.68
C THR A 82 -1.62 3.02 -13.68
N LEU A 83 -1.32 1.72 -13.56
CA LEU A 83 -1.84 0.68 -14.46
C LEU A 83 -3.38 0.58 -14.40
N GLU A 84 -3.93 0.55 -13.18
CA GLU A 84 -5.37 0.38 -12.95
C GLU A 84 -6.12 1.72 -12.96
N GLN A 85 -5.42 2.84 -13.19
CA GLN A 85 -5.97 4.21 -13.17
C GLN A 85 -6.70 4.56 -11.87
N LEU A 86 -6.13 4.13 -10.74
CA LEU A 86 -6.70 4.29 -9.41
C LEU A 86 -6.07 5.47 -8.65
N GLU A 87 -6.79 5.95 -7.64
CA GLU A 87 -6.25 6.90 -6.67
C GLU A 87 -5.34 6.17 -5.65
N LEU A 88 -4.22 6.78 -5.24
CA LEU A 88 -3.25 6.18 -4.33
C LEU A 88 -3.46 6.65 -2.89
N ALA A 89 -3.85 5.72 -2.01
CA ALA A 89 -3.85 5.97 -0.56
C ALA A 89 -2.47 5.66 0.04
N THR A 90 -1.78 6.70 0.53
CA THR A 90 -0.48 6.53 1.19
C THR A 90 -0.29 7.55 2.32
N LEU A 91 0.52 7.15 3.32
CA LEU A 91 1.03 8.04 4.37
C LEU A 91 2.51 8.39 4.16
N ASP A 92 3.14 7.86 3.12
CA ASP A 92 4.51 8.17 2.74
C ASP A 92 4.54 9.42 1.84
N ARG A 93 5.23 10.46 2.30
CA ARG A 93 5.31 11.76 1.59
C ARG A 93 6.06 11.67 0.28
N LYS A 94 7.08 10.81 0.20
CA LYS A 94 7.88 10.63 -1.01
C LYS A 94 7.06 9.91 -2.06
N LEU A 95 6.35 8.85 -1.68
CA LEU A 95 5.42 8.13 -2.56
C LEU A 95 4.26 9.03 -3.00
N ALA A 96 3.67 9.83 -2.10
CA ALA A 96 2.64 10.81 -2.45
C ALA A 96 3.15 11.85 -3.45
N THR A 97 4.40 12.31 -3.29
CA THR A 97 5.02 13.25 -4.23
C THR A 97 5.23 12.63 -5.60
N ALA A 98 5.72 11.40 -5.66
CA ALA A 98 5.88 10.66 -6.91
C ALA A 98 4.55 10.43 -7.63
N ALA A 99 3.51 10.02 -6.88
CA ALA A 99 2.17 9.82 -7.41
C ALA A 99 1.62 11.05 -8.12
N ARG A 100 1.74 12.24 -7.49
CA ARG A 100 1.29 13.49 -8.14
C ARG A 100 2.08 13.82 -9.41
N ARG A 101 3.36 13.45 -9.49
CA ARG A 101 4.19 13.66 -10.70
C ARG A 101 3.80 12.70 -11.83
N GLU A 102 3.33 11.50 -11.49
CA GLU A 102 2.70 10.54 -12.41
C GLU A 102 1.20 10.82 -12.65
N SER A 103 0.68 11.99 -12.24
CA SER A 103 -0.74 12.36 -12.34
C SER A 103 -1.73 11.43 -11.62
N VAL A 104 -1.24 10.64 -10.67
CA VAL A 104 -2.06 9.81 -9.78
C VAL A 104 -2.55 10.65 -8.60
N LYS A 105 -3.86 10.68 -8.40
CA LYS A 105 -4.49 11.42 -7.28
C LYS A 105 -4.19 10.72 -5.95
N VAL A 106 -3.79 11.48 -4.94
CA VAL A 106 -3.45 10.96 -3.61
C VAL A 106 -4.66 11.05 -2.68
N LEU A 107 -4.87 10.00 -1.88
CA LEU A 107 -5.91 9.91 -0.87
C LEU A 107 -5.37 9.97 0.56
N GLY A 108 -6.25 10.43 1.45
CA GLY A 108 -5.97 10.49 2.88
C GLY A 108 -5.29 11.79 3.31
N PRO A 109 -4.53 11.78 4.42
CA PRO A 109 -3.94 12.98 5.02
C PRO A 109 -3.03 13.76 4.07
N LEU A 110 -2.46 13.11 3.06
CA LEU A 110 -1.57 13.72 2.08
C LEU A 110 -2.29 14.16 0.80
N ALA A 111 -3.63 14.26 0.76
CA ALA A 111 -4.34 14.57 -0.49
C ALA A 111 -3.96 15.94 -1.10
N ASN A 112 -3.76 16.96 -0.27
CA ASN A 112 -3.63 18.37 -0.71
C ASN A 112 -2.20 18.91 -0.79
N GLY A 113 -1.19 18.04 -0.75
CA GLY A 113 0.20 18.46 -0.51
C GLY A 113 0.56 18.44 0.97
N ASP A 114 1.83 18.68 1.28
CA ASP A 114 2.34 18.76 2.65
C ASP A 114 1.88 20.04 3.37
#